data_AF-A0A9E4CXK3-F1
#
_entry.id   AF-A0A9E4CXK3-F1
#
_cell.length_a   1.000
_cell.length_b   1.000
_cell.length_c   1.000
_cell.angle_alpha   90.00
_cell.angle_beta   90.00
_cell.angle_gamma   90.00
#
_symmetry.space_group_name_H-M   'P 1'
#
loop_
_entity.id
_entity.type
_entity.pdbx_description
1 polymer ?
#
loop_
_entity_poly.entity_id
_entity_poly.type
_entity_poly.pdbx_seq_one_letter_code
_entity_poly.pdbx_strand_id
1 'polypeptide(L)'
;MVLMIPFLGWRPRNLAILAGTWVVAGPLLTVWVSTWWPTWTVTGWGTATDHLLGIYPLLVWLTYFWAGLAIGRCDLRKTSTALWLIGVGATSAVAAVVISDRLVMRTPVLRALAEDLGSTDLGYLHMRLNWGLDGFIPGGSNWWLAISSPHSGTPFDLATTLASALAVIGVCLVAARALPRSVALLSGAGAMSLTTYSLHATALSKWAWPPVETRSFWIHLAFFGGVGAVFRLAGLKGPLEWIVSLISTRATAAARRFTPPN
;
A
#
# COMPACT_ATOMS: atom_id res chain seq x y z
N MET A 1 -5.79 2.74 13.39
CA MET A 1 -6.24 4.15 13.47
C MET A 1 -5.97 4.79 14.83
N VAL A 2 -6.30 4.17 15.97
CA VAL A 2 -6.00 4.77 17.30
C VAL A 2 -4.49 4.98 17.53
N LEU A 3 -3.65 4.03 17.11
CA LEU A 3 -2.18 4.13 17.17
C LEU A 3 -1.60 5.30 16.37
N MET A 4 -2.39 5.92 15.50
CA MET A 4 -1.94 6.99 14.60
C MET A 4 -2.20 8.39 15.16
N ILE A 5 -3.06 8.52 16.17
CA ILE A 5 -3.46 9.80 16.77
C ILE A 5 -2.25 10.62 17.28
N PRO A 6 -1.24 10.04 17.96
CA PRO A 6 -0.10 10.81 18.47
C PRO A 6 0.71 11.51 17.37
N PHE A 7 0.70 10.97 16.15
CA PHE A 7 1.47 11.47 15.02
C PHE A 7 0.77 12.61 14.27
N LEU A 8 -0.50 12.90 14.59
CA LEU A 8 -1.25 13.99 13.95
C LEU A 8 -0.69 15.38 14.30
N GLY A 9 0.08 15.54 15.37
CA GLY A 9 0.76 16.80 15.70
C GLY A 9 2.10 17.02 14.98
N TRP A 10 2.66 16.01 14.32
CA TRP A 10 4.08 16.01 13.94
C TRP A 10 4.39 16.85 12.70
N ARG A 11 5.58 17.46 12.66
CA ARG A 11 6.04 18.18 11.46
C ARG A 11 6.27 17.21 10.29
N PRO A 12 6.02 17.62 9.03
CA PRO A 12 6.14 16.73 7.85
C PRO A 12 7.52 16.08 7.73
N ARG A 13 8.58 16.85 8.04
CA ARG A 13 9.96 16.35 8.04
C ARG A 13 10.16 15.18 9.00
N ASN A 14 9.60 15.25 10.20
CA ASN A 14 9.75 14.19 11.20
C ASN A 14 9.01 12.93 10.77
N LEU A 15 7.83 13.08 10.16
CA LEU A 15 7.07 11.96 9.60
C LEU A 15 7.80 11.31 8.42
N ALA A 16 8.45 12.10 7.56
CA ALA A 16 9.24 11.58 6.45
C ALA A 16 10.50 10.84 6.94
N ILE A 17 11.20 11.38 7.95
CA ILE A 17 12.35 10.70 8.58
C ILE A 17 11.87 9.40 9.22
N LEU A 18 10.77 9.43 9.99
CA LEU A 18 10.21 8.25 10.64
C LEU A 18 9.87 7.17 9.60
N ALA A 19 9.14 7.53 8.54
CA ALA A 19 8.83 6.62 7.44
C ALA A 19 10.11 6.03 6.81
N GLY A 20 11.09 6.88 6.48
CA GLY A 20 12.36 6.43 5.90
C GLY A 20 13.15 5.50 6.81
N THR A 21 13.21 5.77 8.11
CA THR A 21 13.84 4.85 9.07
C THR A 21 13.08 3.55 9.22
N TRP A 22 11.75 3.60 9.11
CA TRP A 22 10.89 2.44 9.33
C TRP A 22 10.81 1.49 8.14
N VAL A 23 11.13 1.96 6.93
CA VAL A 23 11.41 1.10 5.77
C VAL A 23 12.40 0.00 6.13
N VAL A 24 13.38 0.27 7.00
CA VAL A 24 14.37 -0.70 7.45
C VAL A 24 14.00 -1.31 8.80
N ALA A 25 13.64 -0.47 9.78
CA ALA A 25 13.36 -0.94 11.13
C ALA A 25 12.12 -1.84 11.20
N GLY A 26 11.06 -1.55 10.45
CA GLY A 26 9.82 -2.34 10.44
C GLY A 26 10.06 -3.80 10.05
N PRO A 27 10.65 -4.10 8.87
CA PRO A 27 10.96 -5.47 8.47
C PRO A 27 11.91 -6.20 9.42
N LEU A 28 12.94 -5.53 9.95
CA LEU A 28 13.86 -6.11 10.92
C LEU A 28 13.14 -6.51 12.22
N LEU A 29 12.25 -5.65 12.70
CA LEU A 29 11.42 -5.95 13.87
C LEU A 29 10.50 -7.15 13.59
N THR A 30 9.92 -7.26 12.40
CA THR A 30 9.10 -8.43 12.03
C THR A 30 9.91 -9.73 12.12
N VAL A 31 11.14 -9.76 11.57
CA VAL A 31 12.03 -10.93 11.64
C VAL A 31 12.45 -11.25 13.07
N TRP A 32 12.77 -10.22 13.85
CA TRP A 32 13.12 -10.40 15.26
C TRP A 32 11.95 -10.99 16.03
N VAL A 33 10.73 -10.46 15.87
CA VAL A 33 9.53 -10.99 16.54
C VAL A 33 9.23 -12.42 16.11
N SER A 34 9.36 -12.76 14.82
CA SER A 34 9.12 -14.13 14.34
C SER A 34 10.11 -15.15 14.91
N THR A 35 11.31 -14.71 15.33
CA THR A 35 12.30 -15.57 15.99
C THR A 35 11.85 -15.99 17.39
N TRP A 36 11.20 -15.07 18.13
CA TRP A 36 10.71 -15.33 19.49
C TRP A 36 9.33 -15.98 19.53
N TRP A 37 8.59 -15.90 18.42
CA TRP A 37 7.25 -16.48 18.30
C TRP A 37 7.09 -17.24 16.98
N PRO A 38 7.66 -18.45 16.84
CA PRO A 38 7.67 -19.17 15.56
C PRO A 38 6.27 -19.68 15.14
N THR A 39 5.39 -19.97 16.10
CA THR A 39 3.99 -20.39 15.86
C THR A 39 3.07 -19.22 15.43
N TRP A 40 3.63 -18.03 15.26
CA TRP A 40 2.92 -16.81 14.82
C TRP A 40 2.89 -16.64 13.29
N THR A 41 3.14 -17.69 12.52
CA THR A 41 2.86 -17.72 11.08
C THR A 41 1.39 -18.07 10.87
N VAL A 42 0.59 -17.08 10.47
CA VAL A 42 -0.88 -17.13 10.45
C VAL A 42 -1.45 -18.22 9.55
N THR A 43 -2.25 -19.10 10.16
CA THR A 43 -3.27 -19.90 9.50
C THR A 43 -4.63 -19.19 9.63
N GLY A 44 -4.99 -18.31 8.69
CA GLY A 44 -6.39 -17.85 8.52
C GLY A 44 -6.65 -16.35 8.50
N TRP A 45 -7.92 -16.01 8.24
CA TRP A 45 -8.47 -14.65 8.20
C TRP A 45 -9.27 -14.36 9.48
N GLY A 46 -9.00 -13.25 10.19
CA GLY A 46 -9.99 -12.60 11.06
C GLY A 46 -9.70 -12.54 12.57
N THR A 47 -8.49 -12.83 13.05
CA THR A 47 -8.13 -12.64 14.46
C THR A 47 -7.30 -11.36 14.69
N ALA A 48 -7.29 -10.82 15.92
CA ALA A 48 -6.50 -9.64 16.28
C ALA A 48 -4.99 -9.86 16.09
N THR A 49 -4.53 -11.11 16.22
CA THR A 49 -3.16 -11.55 15.90
C THR A 49 -2.84 -11.45 14.41
N ASP A 50 -3.81 -11.69 13.52
CA ASP A 50 -3.63 -11.61 12.07
C ASP A 50 -3.49 -10.17 11.57
N HIS A 51 -4.13 -9.21 12.24
CA HIS A 51 -3.93 -7.80 11.93
C HIS A 51 -2.55 -7.32 12.40
N LEU A 52 -2.00 -7.85 13.49
CA LEU A 52 -0.72 -7.40 14.00
C LEU A 52 0.45 -7.91 13.14
N LEU A 53 0.49 -9.18 12.74
CA LEU A 53 1.57 -9.76 11.93
C LEU A 53 1.14 -10.84 10.90
N GLY A 54 -0.11 -10.83 10.43
CA GLY A 54 -0.53 -11.69 9.31
C GLY A 54 0.07 -11.28 7.96
N ILE A 55 -0.56 -11.66 6.86
CA ILE A 55 -0.10 -11.37 5.47
C ILE A 55 0.19 -9.86 5.26
N TYR A 56 -0.41 -9.00 6.08
CA TYR A 56 -0.16 -7.57 6.11
C TYR A 56 0.31 -7.10 7.50
N PRO A 57 1.58 -7.33 7.88
CA PRO A 57 2.05 -7.05 9.23
C PRO A 57 2.01 -5.54 9.52
N LEU A 58 1.27 -5.12 10.55
CA LEU A 58 1.05 -3.69 10.84
C LEU A 58 2.37 -2.91 10.96
N LEU A 59 3.40 -3.54 11.53
CA LEU A 59 4.74 -2.94 11.61
C LEU A 59 5.26 -2.53 10.24
N VAL A 60 5.09 -3.33 9.20
CA VAL A 60 5.55 -3.00 7.84
C VAL A 60 4.70 -1.87 7.23
N TRP A 61 3.37 -1.95 7.35
CA TRP A 61 2.45 -1.05 6.65
C TRP A 61 2.32 0.36 7.25
N LEU A 62 2.70 0.55 8.52
CA LEU A 62 2.74 1.89 9.14
C LEU A 62 3.67 2.85 8.40
N THR A 63 4.67 2.34 7.69
CA THR A 63 5.57 3.10 6.80
C THR A 63 4.78 3.99 5.83
N TYR A 64 3.80 3.41 5.13
CA TYR A 64 3.01 4.12 4.12
C TYR A 64 2.09 5.16 4.76
N PHE A 65 1.59 4.89 5.96
CA PHE A 65 0.76 5.85 6.68
C PHE A 65 1.55 7.12 7.02
N TRP A 66 2.74 6.98 7.61
CA TRP A 66 3.55 8.14 7.96
C TRP A 66 4.05 8.90 6.73
N ALA A 67 4.41 8.19 5.66
CA ALA A 67 4.76 8.81 4.39
C ALA A 67 3.57 9.59 3.79
N GLY A 68 2.38 8.98 3.73
CA GLY A 68 1.16 9.63 3.27
C GLY A 68 0.81 10.88 4.10
N LEU A 69 0.95 10.80 5.42
CA LEU A 69 0.71 11.93 6.32
C LEU A 69 1.74 13.05 6.13
N ALA A 70 3.00 12.71 5.85
CA ALA A 70 4.03 13.69 5.52
C ALA A 70 3.70 14.43 4.23
N ILE A 71 3.36 13.69 3.17
CA ILE A 71 3.01 14.25 1.85
C ILE A 71 1.75 15.11 1.94
N GLY A 72 0.72 14.63 2.65
CA GLY A 72 -0.55 15.35 2.82
C GLY A 72 -0.42 16.70 3.53
N ARG A 73 0.70 16.95 4.20
CA ARG A 73 1.02 18.24 4.84
C ARG A 73 1.92 19.14 3.99
N CYS A 74 2.46 18.63 2.89
CA CYS A 74 3.19 19.46 1.94
C CYS A 74 2.21 20.30 1.11
N ASP A 75 2.66 21.43 0.57
CA ASP A 75 1.86 22.21 -0.36
C ASP A 75 1.84 21.52 -1.73
N LEU A 76 0.84 20.66 -1.94
CA LEU A 76 0.65 19.89 -3.17
C LEU A 76 0.24 20.77 -4.36
N ARG A 77 -0.07 22.06 -4.14
CA ARG A 77 -0.35 23.01 -5.23
C ARG A 77 0.92 23.51 -5.91
N LYS A 78 2.07 23.43 -5.24
CA LYS A 78 3.37 23.86 -5.79
C LYS A 78 3.92 22.86 -6.80
N THR A 79 4.38 23.36 -7.95
CA THR A 79 5.02 22.53 -8.98
C THR A 79 6.32 21.92 -8.52
N SER A 80 7.09 22.64 -7.70
CA SER A 80 8.31 22.11 -7.08
C SER A 80 8.04 20.85 -6.25
N THR A 81 6.97 20.82 -5.45
CA THR A 81 6.61 19.62 -4.66
C THR A 81 6.33 18.42 -5.55
N ALA A 82 5.58 18.62 -6.63
CA ALA A 82 5.25 17.54 -7.57
C ALA A 82 6.51 17.00 -8.27
N LEU A 83 7.37 17.88 -8.79
CA LEU A 83 8.62 17.49 -9.43
C LEU A 83 9.60 16.82 -8.45
N TRP A 84 9.64 17.28 -7.20
CA TRP A 84 10.46 16.65 -6.17
C TRP A 84 9.98 15.23 -5.85
N LEU A 85 8.67 15.01 -5.74
CA LEU A 85 8.09 13.68 -5.54
C LEU A 85 8.39 12.74 -6.72
N ILE A 86 8.32 13.24 -7.96
CA ILE A 86 8.73 12.49 -9.15
C ILE A 86 10.21 12.13 -9.08
N GLY A 87 11.08 13.13 -8.88
CA GLY A 87 12.52 12.95 -8.87
C GLY A 87 12.96 11.96 -7.80
N VAL A 88 12.64 12.25 -6.53
CA VAL A 88 13.03 11.40 -5.39
C VAL A 88 12.37 10.03 -5.47
N GLY A 89 11.10 9.96 -5.85
CA GLY A 89 10.39 8.69 -6.01
C GLY A 89 11.02 7.80 -7.09
N ALA A 90 11.24 8.34 -8.29
CA ALA A 90 11.82 7.58 -9.39
C ALA A 90 13.26 7.14 -9.09
N THR A 91 14.10 8.04 -8.58
CA THR A 91 15.50 7.70 -8.28
C THR A 91 15.60 6.68 -7.16
N SER A 92 14.79 6.81 -6.11
CA SER A 92 14.82 5.87 -4.98
C SER A 92 14.25 4.50 -5.34
N ALA A 93 13.21 4.46 -6.17
CA ALA A 93 12.66 3.19 -6.67
C ALA A 93 13.68 2.43 -7.52
N VAL A 94 14.32 3.12 -8.48
CA VAL A 94 15.37 2.52 -9.31
C VAL A 94 16.55 2.08 -8.45
N ALA A 95 17.02 2.92 -7.52
CA ALA A 95 18.11 2.56 -6.63
C ALA A 95 17.79 1.34 -5.78
N ALA A 96 16.58 1.26 -5.20
CA ALA A 96 16.17 0.12 -4.39
C ALA A 96 16.18 -1.18 -5.18
N VAL A 97 15.56 -1.21 -6.36
CA VAL A 97 15.53 -2.39 -7.25
C VAL A 97 16.93 -2.78 -7.70
N VAL A 98 17.74 -1.82 -8.16
CA VAL A 98 19.10 -2.10 -8.66
C VAL A 98 20.00 -2.62 -7.54
N ILE A 99 19.94 -2.03 -6.35
CA ILE A 99 20.74 -2.50 -5.21
C ILE A 99 20.30 -3.89 -4.79
N SER A 100 18.98 -4.13 -4.68
CA SER A 100 18.41 -5.44 -4.35
C SER A 100 18.87 -6.50 -5.36
N ASP A 101 18.69 -6.25 -6.65
CA ASP A 101 19.08 -7.14 -7.73
C ASP A 101 20.59 -7.48 -7.68
N ARG A 102 21.45 -6.47 -7.48
CA ARG A 102 22.91 -6.66 -7.36
C ARG A 102 23.34 -7.45 -6.12
N LEU A 103 22.54 -7.46 -5.07
CA LEU A 103 22.76 -8.27 -3.88
C LEU A 103 22.26 -9.71 -4.09
N VAL A 104 21.02 -9.85 -4.58
CA VAL A 104 20.30 -11.13 -4.67
C VAL A 104 20.80 -12.00 -5.83
N MET A 105 21.11 -11.42 -6.99
CA MET A 105 21.53 -12.18 -8.18
C MET A 105 22.94 -12.79 -8.09
N ARG A 106 23.59 -12.69 -6.93
CA ARG A 106 24.85 -13.38 -6.66
C ARG A 106 24.58 -14.87 -6.49
N THR A 107 25.29 -15.72 -7.22
CA THR A 107 25.08 -17.19 -7.18
C THR A 107 25.07 -17.79 -5.77
N PRO A 108 25.95 -17.38 -4.82
CA PRO A 108 25.89 -17.90 -3.45
C PRO A 108 24.60 -17.51 -2.71
N VAL A 109 24.06 -16.32 -2.99
CA VAL A 109 22.82 -15.82 -2.38
C VAL A 109 21.62 -16.58 -2.93
N LEU A 110 21.54 -16.73 -4.26
CA LEU A 110 20.48 -17.52 -4.89
C LEU A 110 20.45 -18.97 -4.38
N ARG A 111 21.62 -19.59 -4.17
CA ARG A 111 21.70 -20.95 -3.60
C ARG A 111 21.18 -20.99 -2.16
N ALA A 112 21.61 -20.06 -1.31
CA ALA A 112 21.13 -19.99 0.07
C ALA A 112 19.61 -19.80 0.15
N LEU A 113 19.05 -18.91 -0.68
CA LEU A 113 17.60 -18.69 -0.74
C LEU A 113 16.84 -19.91 -1.26
N ALA A 114 17.40 -20.66 -2.22
CA ALA A 114 16.79 -21.89 -2.71
C ALA A 114 16.83 -22.99 -1.64
N GLU A 115 17.97 -23.13 -0.94
CA GLU A 115 18.15 -24.07 0.17
C GLU A 115 17.15 -23.80 1.30
N ASP A 116 16.90 -22.53 1.65
CA ASP A 116 15.88 -22.13 2.64
C ASP A 116 14.46 -22.54 2.23
N LEU A 117 14.18 -22.64 0.91
CA LEU A 117 12.92 -23.16 0.37
C LEU A 117 12.88 -24.70 0.28
N GLY A 118 13.95 -25.39 0.72
CA GLY A 118 14.08 -26.84 0.57
C GLY A 118 14.23 -27.30 -0.88
N SER A 119 14.72 -26.42 -1.77
CA SER A 119 14.87 -26.69 -3.20
C SER A 119 16.28 -26.37 -3.70
N THR A 120 16.74 -27.08 -4.72
CA THR A 120 17.93 -26.70 -5.50
C THR A 120 17.58 -26.07 -6.85
N ASP A 121 16.29 -26.01 -7.17
CA ASP A 121 15.78 -25.44 -8.41
C ASP A 121 15.72 -23.91 -8.34
N LEU A 122 16.63 -23.26 -9.06
CA LEU A 122 16.66 -21.81 -9.19
C LEU A 122 15.50 -21.25 -10.01
N GLY A 123 14.84 -22.07 -10.83
CA GLY A 123 13.63 -21.71 -11.57
C GLY A 123 12.46 -21.51 -10.62
N TYR A 124 12.24 -22.45 -9.69
CA TYR A 124 11.26 -22.30 -8.61
C TYR A 124 11.53 -21.05 -7.75
N LEU A 125 12.79 -20.80 -7.37
CA LEU A 125 13.16 -19.59 -6.63
C LEU A 125 12.83 -18.32 -7.44
N HIS A 126 13.23 -18.24 -8.72
CA HIS A 126 12.93 -17.09 -9.57
C HIS A 126 11.43 -16.85 -9.72
N MET A 127 10.64 -17.92 -9.87
CA MET A 127 9.18 -17.82 -9.90
C MET A 127 8.65 -17.15 -8.61
N ARG A 128 9.12 -17.58 -7.44
CA ARG A 128 8.73 -16.97 -6.15
C ARG A 128 9.20 -15.52 -6.02
N LEU A 129 10.42 -15.20 -6.45
CA LEU A 129 10.94 -13.83 -6.41
C LEU A 129 10.15 -12.87 -7.32
N ASN A 130 9.73 -13.35 -8.51
CA ASN A 130 9.02 -12.52 -9.49
C ASN A 130 7.51 -12.38 -9.21
N TRP A 131 6.86 -13.46 -8.81
CA TRP A 131 5.41 -13.44 -8.53
C TRP A 131 5.07 -12.99 -7.11
N GLY A 132 6.07 -12.99 -6.23
CA GLY A 132 5.95 -12.52 -4.86
C GLY A 132 5.88 -13.65 -3.83
N LEU A 133 6.04 -13.23 -2.59
CA LEU A 133 5.90 -14.06 -1.41
C LEU A 133 4.66 -13.55 -0.68
N ASP A 134 3.75 -14.44 -0.30
CA ASP A 134 2.38 -14.15 0.15
C ASP A 134 2.31 -13.41 1.51
N GLY A 135 2.99 -12.27 1.64
CA GLY A 135 3.08 -11.44 2.85
C GLY A 135 4.21 -11.78 3.81
N PHE A 136 4.93 -12.88 3.60
CA PHE A 136 5.98 -13.35 4.51
C PHE A 136 7.21 -13.90 3.77
N ILE A 137 8.38 -13.73 4.38
CA ILE A 137 9.61 -14.40 3.93
C ILE A 137 9.73 -15.78 4.60
N PRO A 138 10.21 -16.82 3.90
CA PRO A 138 10.30 -18.20 4.42
C PRO A 138 11.15 -18.40 5.69
N GLY A 139 11.94 -17.41 6.10
CA GLY A 139 12.93 -17.55 7.18
C GLY A 139 14.19 -18.27 6.70
N GLY A 140 15.12 -18.55 7.62
CA GLY A 140 16.44 -19.11 7.29
C GLY A 140 17.49 -18.02 7.15
N SER A 141 17.95 -17.75 5.93
CA SER A 141 19.00 -16.75 5.68
C SER A 141 18.50 -15.31 5.79
N ASN A 142 19.35 -14.41 6.32
CA ASN A 142 19.05 -12.98 6.32
C ASN A 142 19.02 -12.35 4.91
N TRP A 143 19.42 -13.09 3.88
CA TRP A 143 19.34 -12.64 2.48
C TRP A 143 17.91 -12.40 2.01
N TRP A 144 16.91 -13.00 2.67
CA TRP A 144 15.51 -12.68 2.43
C TRP A 144 15.17 -11.20 2.63
N LEU A 145 15.88 -10.48 3.52
CA LEU A 145 15.70 -9.03 3.70
C LEU A 145 16.24 -8.20 2.54
N ALA A 146 17.08 -8.78 1.68
CA ALA A 146 17.69 -8.08 0.55
C ALA A 146 16.85 -8.10 -0.71
N ILE A 147 15.78 -8.90 -0.77
CA ILE A 147 14.93 -9.04 -1.96
C ILE A 147 13.99 -7.84 -2.12
N SER A 148 13.58 -7.53 -3.34
CA SER A 148 12.52 -6.57 -3.65
C SER A 148 11.29 -7.25 -4.24
N SER A 149 11.07 -8.52 -3.88
CA SER A 149 9.99 -9.35 -4.41
C SER A 149 8.63 -8.79 -4.01
N PRO A 150 7.62 -8.85 -4.90
CA PRO A 150 6.28 -8.35 -4.59
C PRO A 150 5.72 -8.94 -3.31
N HIS A 151 5.08 -8.10 -2.49
CA HIS A 151 4.39 -8.50 -1.26
C HIS A 151 5.28 -9.17 -0.20
N SER A 152 6.61 -9.05 -0.31
CA SER A 152 7.54 -9.64 0.65
C SER A 152 7.63 -8.87 1.96
N GLY A 153 7.25 -7.60 1.98
CA GLY A 153 7.30 -6.76 3.19
C GLY A 153 8.73 -6.48 3.66
N THR A 154 9.71 -6.64 2.79
CA THR A 154 11.14 -6.44 3.03
C THR A 154 11.55 -4.98 2.81
N PRO A 155 12.72 -4.55 3.30
CA PRO A 155 13.15 -3.15 3.14
C PRO A 155 13.20 -2.68 1.68
N PHE A 156 13.67 -3.51 0.75
CA PHE A 156 13.75 -3.11 -0.66
C PHE A 156 12.39 -3.16 -1.37
N ASP A 157 11.50 -4.08 -0.99
CA ASP A 157 10.10 -4.07 -1.45
C ASP A 157 9.39 -2.78 -1.00
N LEU A 158 9.48 -2.44 0.30
CA LEU A 158 8.92 -1.20 0.84
C LEU A 158 9.52 0.05 0.21
N ALA A 159 10.84 0.10 0.04
CA ALA A 159 11.48 1.24 -0.62
C ALA A 159 11.00 1.40 -2.05
N THR A 160 10.91 0.31 -2.82
CA THR A 160 10.49 0.32 -4.22
C THR A 160 9.03 0.76 -4.37
N THR A 161 8.13 0.16 -3.61
CA THR A 161 6.68 0.43 -3.65
C THR A 161 6.33 1.80 -3.11
N LEU A 162 6.96 2.23 -2.00
CA LEU A 162 6.77 3.58 -1.48
C LEU A 162 7.30 4.62 -2.47
N ALA A 163 8.52 4.46 -2.97
CA ALA A 163 9.14 5.43 -3.86
C ALA A 163 8.42 5.52 -5.23
N SER A 164 7.98 4.39 -5.78
CA SER A 164 7.13 4.39 -6.98
C SER A 164 5.79 5.08 -6.72
N ALA A 165 5.16 4.89 -5.56
CA ALA A 165 3.97 5.63 -5.18
C ALA A 165 4.21 7.14 -5.09
N LEU A 166 5.35 7.59 -4.53
CA LEU A 166 5.73 9.01 -4.53
C LEU A 166 5.82 9.56 -5.95
N ALA A 167 6.46 8.82 -6.85
CA ALA A 167 6.61 9.24 -8.24
C ALA A 167 5.25 9.35 -8.94
N VAL A 168 4.39 8.34 -8.77
CA VAL A 168 3.03 8.35 -9.33
C VAL A 168 2.20 9.51 -8.78
N ILE A 169 2.24 9.77 -7.46
CA ILE A 169 1.55 10.94 -6.87
C ILE A 169 2.07 12.23 -7.51
N GLY A 170 3.38 12.39 -7.65
CA GLY A 170 3.97 13.55 -8.32
C GLY A 170 3.50 13.72 -9.76
N VAL A 171 3.45 12.64 -10.55
CA VAL A 171 2.90 12.64 -11.91
C VAL A 171 1.42 13.02 -11.91
N CYS A 172 0.62 12.46 -11.02
CA CYS A 172 -0.80 12.79 -10.88
C CYS A 172 -1.01 14.28 -10.54
N LEU A 173 -0.15 14.87 -9.71
CA LEU A 173 -0.21 16.31 -9.39
C LEU A 173 0.13 17.18 -10.60
N VAL A 174 1.10 16.77 -11.43
CA VAL A 174 1.39 17.46 -12.70
C VAL A 174 0.22 17.31 -13.68
N ALA A 175 -0.31 16.10 -13.83
CA ALA A 175 -1.45 15.81 -14.70
C ALA A 175 -2.71 16.58 -14.28
N ALA A 176 -2.98 16.71 -12.97
CA ALA A 176 -4.09 17.49 -12.43
C ALA A 176 -4.01 18.98 -12.82
N ARG A 177 -2.80 19.51 -13.01
CA ARG A 177 -2.60 20.90 -13.48
C ARG A 177 -2.69 21.02 -15.00
N ALA A 178 -2.17 20.03 -15.73
CA ALA A 178 -2.19 20.05 -17.19
C ALA A 178 -3.58 19.74 -17.78
N LEU A 179 -4.33 18.84 -17.16
CA LEU A 179 -5.61 18.31 -17.65
C LEU A 179 -6.68 18.31 -16.54
N PRO A 180 -7.02 19.47 -15.95
CA PRO A 180 -7.86 19.55 -14.76
C PRO A 180 -9.26 18.95 -14.96
N ARG A 181 -9.84 19.09 -16.15
CA ARG A 181 -11.16 18.53 -16.47
C ARG A 181 -11.15 17.00 -16.48
N SER A 182 -10.17 16.39 -17.15
CA SER A 182 -10.05 14.93 -17.24
C SER A 182 -9.77 14.32 -15.87
N VAL A 183 -8.87 14.93 -15.09
CA VAL A 183 -8.58 14.47 -13.72
C VAL A 183 -9.78 14.67 -12.80
N ALA A 184 -10.53 15.78 -12.94
CA ALA A 184 -11.75 15.99 -12.17
C ALA A 184 -12.83 14.92 -12.45
N LEU A 185 -12.96 14.44 -13.69
CA LEU A 185 -13.86 13.34 -14.02
C LEU A 185 -13.38 12.02 -13.38
N LEU A 186 -12.10 11.69 -13.56
CA LEU A 186 -11.51 10.47 -13.00
C LEU A 186 -11.51 10.44 -11.46
N SER A 187 -11.41 11.61 -10.82
CA SER A 187 -11.52 11.74 -9.36
C SER A 187 -12.85 11.28 -8.80
N GLY A 188 -13.89 11.16 -9.64
CA GLY A 188 -15.19 10.61 -9.27
C GLY A 188 -15.08 9.20 -8.69
N ALA A 189 -14.33 8.32 -9.34
CA ALA A 189 -14.12 6.96 -8.84
C ALA A 189 -13.35 6.98 -7.49
N GLY A 190 -12.35 7.86 -7.38
CA GLY A 190 -11.60 8.02 -6.13
C GLY A 190 -12.43 8.59 -4.97
N ALA A 191 -13.43 9.42 -5.25
CA ALA A 191 -14.37 9.95 -4.25
C ALA A 191 -15.38 8.91 -3.75
N MET A 192 -15.43 7.74 -4.38
CA MET A 192 -16.36 6.64 -4.09
C MET A 192 -15.60 5.33 -3.85
N SER A 193 -14.44 5.43 -3.20
CA SER A 193 -13.50 4.33 -3.05
C SER A 193 -14.09 3.10 -2.35
N LEU A 194 -14.97 3.27 -1.36
CA LEU A 194 -15.63 2.16 -0.66
C LEU A 194 -16.64 1.49 -1.58
N THR A 195 -17.49 2.26 -2.27
CA THR A 195 -18.44 1.72 -3.26
C THR A 195 -17.70 0.99 -4.38
N THR A 196 -16.71 1.63 -5.00
CA THR A 196 -15.92 1.06 -6.10
C THR A 196 -15.18 -0.19 -5.65
N TYR A 197 -14.56 -0.19 -4.45
CA TYR A 197 -13.88 -1.34 -3.91
C TYR A 197 -14.83 -2.51 -3.65
N SER A 198 -15.97 -2.28 -2.98
CA SER A 198 -16.96 -3.32 -2.71
C SER A 198 -17.52 -3.91 -4.00
N LEU A 199 -17.83 -3.06 -4.98
CA LEU A 199 -18.34 -3.52 -6.28
C LEU A 199 -17.26 -4.31 -7.05
N HIS A 200 -16.01 -3.85 -7.02
CA HIS A 200 -14.89 -4.58 -7.63
C HIS A 200 -14.63 -5.93 -6.97
N ALA A 201 -14.66 -6.00 -5.63
CA ALA A 201 -14.52 -7.26 -4.90
C ALA A 201 -15.66 -8.24 -5.24
N THR A 202 -16.90 -7.75 -5.36
CA THR A 202 -18.00 -8.59 -5.83
C THR A 202 -17.82 -9.04 -7.29
N ALA A 203 -17.32 -8.16 -8.17
CA ALA A 203 -17.04 -8.50 -9.56
C ALA A 203 -15.95 -9.58 -9.67
N LEU A 204 -14.96 -9.59 -8.79
CA LEU A 204 -13.94 -10.65 -8.76
C LEU A 204 -14.46 -11.99 -8.21
N SER A 205 -15.68 -12.03 -7.66
CA SER A 205 -16.28 -13.30 -7.26
C SER A 205 -16.71 -14.12 -8.48
N LYS A 206 -16.51 -15.44 -8.43
CA LYS A 206 -16.88 -16.38 -9.50
C LYS A 206 -18.37 -16.33 -9.90
N TRP A 207 -19.20 -15.67 -9.08
CA TRP A 207 -20.64 -15.55 -9.26
C TRP A 207 -21.06 -14.34 -10.10
N ALA A 208 -20.20 -13.33 -10.23
CA ALA A 208 -20.60 -12.03 -10.81
C ALA A 208 -19.89 -11.68 -12.13
N TRP A 209 -18.75 -12.29 -12.44
CA TRP A 209 -17.97 -11.96 -13.63
C TRP A 209 -17.29 -13.19 -14.24
N PRO A 210 -17.12 -13.26 -15.58
CA PRO A 210 -16.37 -14.33 -16.22
C PRO A 210 -14.92 -14.42 -15.70
N PRO A 211 -14.25 -15.58 -15.89
CA PRO A 211 -12.88 -15.81 -15.42
C PRO A 211 -11.92 -14.69 -15.81
N VAL A 212 -10.96 -14.40 -14.93
CA VAL A 212 -9.98 -13.32 -15.14
C VAL A 212 -9.15 -13.61 -16.39
N GLU A 213 -9.28 -12.76 -17.41
CA GLU A 213 -8.47 -12.75 -18.63
C GLU A 213 -7.52 -11.54 -18.62
N THR A 214 -6.51 -11.54 -19.48
CA THR A 214 -5.56 -10.42 -19.64
C THR A 214 -6.25 -9.07 -19.90
N ARG A 215 -7.45 -9.08 -20.50
CA ARG A 215 -8.25 -7.87 -20.78
C ARG A 215 -9.07 -7.37 -19.59
N SER A 216 -9.30 -8.20 -18.57
CA SER A 216 -10.16 -7.87 -17.43
C SER A 216 -9.70 -6.60 -16.70
N PHE A 217 -8.38 -6.36 -16.63
CA PHE A 217 -7.82 -5.14 -16.06
C PHE A 217 -8.37 -3.87 -16.73
N TRP A 218 -8.27 -3.79 -18.06
CA TRP A 218 -8.70 -2.61 -18.81
C TRP A 218 -10.22 -2.43 -18.76
N ILE A 219 -10.97 -3.53 -18.77
CA ILE A 219 -12.43 -3.49 -18.67
C ILE A 219 -12.85 -2.94 -17.30
N HIS A 220 -12.26 -3.44 -16.22
CA HIS A 220 -12.56 -2.95 -14.86
C HIS A 220 -12.18 -1.48 -14.73
N LEU A 221 -11.00 -1.09 -15.23
CA LEU A 221 -10.55 0.30 -15.20
C LEU A 221 -11.53 1.24 -15.91
N ALA A 222 -11.94 0.88 -17.14
CA ALA A 222 -12.89 1.67 -17.92
C ALA A 222 -14.28 1.71 -17.26
N PHE A 223 -14.78 0.57 -16.78
CA PHE A 223 -16.09 0.45 -16.16
C PHE A 223 -16.18 1.27 -14.86
N PHE A 224 -15.29 1.01 -13.90
CA PHE A 224 -15.30 1.71 -12.61
C PHE A 224 -14.94 3.19 -12.76
N GLY A 225 -14.03 3.51 -13.68
CA GLY A 225 -13.74 4.90 -14.04
C GLY A 225 -14.95 5.63 -14.62
N GLY A 226 -15.70 4.97 -15.51
CA GLY A 226 -16.93 5.49 -16.11
C GLY A 226 -18.04 5.70 -15.08
N VAL A 227 -18.31 4.70 -14.22
CA VAL A 227 -19.29 4.83 -13.13
C VAL A 227 -18.93 6.00 -12.21
N GLY A 228 -17.65 6.10 -11.81
CA GLY A 228 -17.15 7.21 -11.02
C GLY A 228 -17.36 8.57 -11.69
N ALA A 229 -17.06 8.66 -13.00
CA ALA A 229 -17.26 9.88 -13.78
C ALA A 229 -18.74 10.29 -13.87
N VAL A 230 -19.66 9.33 -14.06
CA VAL A 230 -21.11 9.58 -14.11
C VAL A 230 -21.61 10.15 -12.78
N PHE A 231 -21.27 9.51 -11.66
CA PHE A 231 -21.66 10.01 -10.34
C PHE A 231 -21.06 11.39 -10.05
N ARG A 232 -19.82 11.63 -10.50
CA ARG A 232 -19.15 12.92 -10.35
C ARG A 232 -19.86 14.02 -11.14
N LEU A 233 -20.25 13.74 -12.37
CA LEU A 233 -21.03 14.65 -13.22
C LEU A 233 -22.43 14.90 -12.64
N ALA A 234 -23.04 13.90 -12.02
CA ALA A 234 -24.33 14.01 -11.34
C ALA A 234 -24.25 14.70 -9.96
N GLY A 235 -23.06 15.01 -9.46
CA GLY A 235 -22.87 15.59 -8.11
C GLY A 235 -23.25 14.65 -6.96
N LEU A 236 -23.29 13.34 -7.22
CA LEU A 236 -23.72 12.32 -6.26
C LEU A 236 -22.54 11.75 -5.48
N LYS A 237 -22.81 11.35 -4.23
CA LYS A 237 -21.90 10.51 -3.44
C LYS A 237 -22.12 9.05 -3.81
N GLY A 238 -21.08 8.23 -3.67
CA GLY A 238 -21.23 6.79 -3.78
C GLY A 238 -22.20 6.25 -2.72
N PRO A 239 -22.98 5.20 -3.00
CA PRO A 239 -23.99 4.69 -2.09
C PRO A 239 -23.43 4.30 -0.72
N LEU A 240 -22.30 3.61 -0.66
CA LEU A 240 -21.71 3.18 0.61
C LEU A 240 -21.12 4.37 1.39
N GLU A 241 -20.50 5.33 0.70
CA GLU A 241 -20.00 6.57 1.29
C GLU A 241 -21.16 7.39 1.89
N TRP A 242 -22.30 7.42 1.20
CA TRP A 242 -23.51 8.09 1.70
C TRP A 242 -24.03 7.43 2.98
N ILE A 243 -24.11 6.10 3.03
CA ILE A 243 -24.54 5.36 4.23
C ILE A 243 -23.60 5.64 5.41
N VAL A 244 -22.28 5.53 5.19
CA VAL A 244 -21.28 5.78 6.24
C VAL A 244 -21.34 7.23 6.74
N SER A 245 -21.50 8.19 5.82
CA SER A 245 -21.67 9.61 6.15
C SER A 245 -22.91 9.82 7.02
N LEU A 246 -24.02 9.17 6.69
CA LEU A 246 -25.29 9.31 7.41
C LEU A 246 -25.20 8.73 8.82
N ILE A 247 -24.61 7.54 8.98
CA ILE A 247 -24.40 6.91 10.29
C ILE A 247 -23.46 7.77 11.16
N SER A 248 -22.33 8.21 10.59
CA SER A 248 -21.34 9.02 11.32
C SER A 248 -21.92 10.35 11.82
N THR A 249 -22.75 11.00 10.99
CA THR A 249 -23.40 12.27 11.35
C THR A 249 -24.41 12.06 12.48
N ARG A 250 -25.21 10.99 12.42
CA ARG A 250 -26.18 10.66 13.48
C ARG A 250 -25.50 10.28 14.79
N ALA A 251 -24.43 9.50 14.75
CA ALA A 251 -23.66 9.14 15.94
C ALA A 251 -23.02 10.38 16.60
N THR A 252 -22.46 11.29 15.81
CA THR A 252 -21.89 12.55 16.30
C THR A 252 -22.96 13.44 16.93
N ALA A 253 -24.13 13.54 16.29
CA ALA A 253 -25.26 14.30 16.81
C ALA A 253 -25.79 13.73 18.14
N ALA A 254 -25.84 12.40 18.27
CA ALA A 254 -26.21 11.73 19.52
C ALA A 254 -25.17 11.99 20.62
N ALA A 255 -23.87 11.82 20.34
CA ALA A 255 -22.80 12.04 21.32
C ALA A 255 -22.80 13.47 21.87
N ARG A 256 -23.02 14.48 21.02
CA ARG A 256 -23.13 15.89 21.44
C ARG A 256 -24.33 16.16 22.36
N ARG A 257 -25.40 15.38 22.27
CA ARG A 257 -26.56 15.48 23.18
C ARG A 257 -26.28 14.90 24.56
N PHE A 258 -25.29 14.01 24.70
CA PHE A 258 -24.93 13.35 25.96
C PHE A 258 -23.76 14.01 26.71
N THR A 259 -23.01 14.93 26.09
CA THR A 259 -22.04 15.79 26.77
C THR A 259 -22.74 17.01 27.38
N PRO A 260 -22.81 17.18 28.71
CA PRO A 260 -23.35 18.39 29.33
C PRO A 260 -22.49 19.62 28.97
N PRO A 261 -23.07 20.83 28.95
CA PRO A 261 -22.31 22.05 28.75
C PRO A 261 -21.33 22.24 29.92
N ASN A 262 -20.06 22.49 29.59
CA ASN A 262 -19.02 22.93 30.53
C ASN A 262 -19.25 24.39 30.95
#